data_AF-A0A3A5MSQ6-F1
#
_entry.id   AF-A0A3A5MSQ6-F1
#
_cell.length_a   1.000
_cell.length_b   1.000
_cell.length_c   1.000
_cell.angle_alpha   90.00
_cell.angle_beta   90.00
_cell.angle_gamma   90.00
#
_symmetry.space_group_name_H-M   'P 1'
#
loop_
_entity.id
_entity.type
_entity.pdbx_description
1 polymer ?
#
loop_
_entity_poly.entity_id
_entity_poly.type
_entity_poly.pdbx_seq_one_letter_code
_entity_poly.pdbx_strand_id
1 'polypeptide(L)'
;MNKYGAQARDHWVKVAPSRYAALPNPEQFFEELGEQVLSQVDALSQTIAGPDPAGENYLEKAGRLTMAQKQAEEIVLADLVWITPELSPSQERDEWEATRPMDSALARWADSVQDSPEGATSTYEEELAAEEWAVPVTFIQQLLAAANPSRFLTANADTMKRAADIRYEKIAQAHPE
;
A
#
# COMPACT_ATOMS: atom_id res chain seq x y z
N MET A 1 25.83 15.08 -11.39
CA MET A 1 24.63 14.97 -10.53
C MET A 1 24.48 16.15 -9.57
N ASN A 2 23.28 16.73 -9.48
CA ASN A 2 22.97 17.86 -8.58
C ASN A 2 22.48 17.41 -7.19
N LYS A 3 22.13 18.37 -6.30
CA LYS A 3 21.74 18.08 -4.90
C LYS A 3 20.50 17.17 -4.81
N TYR A 4 19.53 17.35 -5.70
CA TYR A 4 18.28 16.59 -5.69
C TYR A 4 18.49 15.16 -6.20
N GLY A 5 19.30 14.99 -7.25
CA GLY A 5 19.68 13.68 -7.75
C GLY A 5 20.40 12.85 -6.69
N ALA A 6 21.35 13.47 -5.97
CA ALA A 6 22.05 12.81 -4.87
C ALA A 6 21.10 12.41 -3.74
N GLN A 7 20.20 13.31 -3.34
CA GLN A 7 19.20 13.06 -2.30
C GLN A 7 18.22 11.94 -2.69
N ALA A 8 17.77 11.91 -3.95
CA ALA A 8 16.91 10.86 -4.48
C ALA A 8 17.61 9.50 -4.48
N ARG A 9 18.84 9.46 -4.98
CA ARG A 9 19.67 8.24 -5.00
C ARG A 9 19.84 7.67 -3.60
N ASP A 10 20.25 8.50 -2.65
CA ASP A 10 20.51 8.06 -1.27
C ASP A 10 19.23 7.56 -0.58
N HIS A 11 18.08 8.18 -0.90
CA HIS A 11 16.78 7.71 -0.44
C HIS A 11 16.44 6.33 -1.04
N TRP A 12 16.54 6.17 -2.36
CA TRP A 12 16.23 4.91 -3.04
C TRP A 12 17.12 3.75 -2.58
N VAL A 13 18.42 3.98 -2.42
CA VAL A 13 19.35 2.95 -1.88
C VAL A 13 18.90 2.47 -0.50
N LYS A 14 18.31 3.35 0.31
CA LYS A 14 17.86 3.02 1.66
C LYS A 14 16.50 2.32 1.68
N VAL A 15 15.53 2.79 0.89
CA VAL A 15 14.13 2.36 1.01
C VAL A 15 13.71 1.38 -0.07
N ALA A 16 14.43 1.29 -1.18
CA ALA A 16 14.09 0.45 -2.32
C ALA A 16 15.36 -0.12 -3.00
N PRO A 17 16.15 -0.92 -2.26
CA PRO A 17 17.43 -1.41 -2.76
C PRO A 17 17.31 -2.31 -3.98
N SER A 18 16.22 -3.07 -4.12
CA SER A 18 16.02 -4.00 -5.25
C SER A 18 15.70 -3.23 -6.53
N ARG A 19 14.81 -2.24 -6.46
CA ARG A 19 14.49 -1.30 -7.54
C ARG A 19 15.71 -0.50 -7.95
N TYR A 20 16.52 -0.04 -7.00
CA TYR A 20 17.80 0.61 -7.29
C TYR A 20 18.75 -0.30 -8.06
N ALA A 21 18.91 -1.56 -7.62
CA ALA A 21 19.79 -2.53 -8.27
C ALA A 21 19.32 -2.96 -9.68
N ALA A 22 18.01 -2.86 -9.94
CA ALA A 22 17.42 -3.17 -11.24
C ALA A 22 17.61 -2.06 -12.29
N LEU A 23 18.03 -0.85 -11.89
CA LEU A 23 18.26 0.27 -12.81
C LEU A 23 19.45 -0.03 -13.74
N PRO A 24 19.29 0.05 -15.07
CA PRO A 24 20.38 -0.23 -16.02
C PRO A 24 21.56 0.76 -15.91
N ASN A 25 21.27 2.04 -15.65
CA ASN A 25 22.27 3.09 -15.46
C ASN A 25 21.82 4.03 -14.32
N PRO A 26 22.09 3.67 -13.06
CA PRO A 26 21.63 4.44 -11.90
C PRO A 26 22.16 5.87 -11.90
N GLU A 27 23.42 6.10 -12.30
CA GLU A 27 24.00 7.44 -12.31
C GLU A 27 23.24 8.37 -13.26
N GLN A 28 23.04 7.96 -14.50
CA GLN A 28 22.29 8.77 -15.48
C GLN A 28 20.84 9.00 -15.03
N PHE A 29 20.17 7.98 -14.49
CA PHE A 29 18.80 8.11 -14.01
C PHE A 29 18.65 9.20 -12.94
N PHE A 30 19.51 9.18 -11.91
CA PHE A 30 19.45 10.18 -10.84
C PHE A 30 19.99 11.54 -11.25
N GLU A 31 20.84 11.62 -12.28
CA GLU A 31 21.19 12.89 -12.91
C GLU A 31 19.98 13.53 -13.59
N GLU A 32 19.28 12.79 -14.44
CA GLU A 32 18.08 13.26 -15.14
C GLU A 32 16.96 13.64 -14.16
N LEU A 33 16.71 12.79 -13.15
CA LEU A 33 15.73 13.07 -12.11
C LEU A 33 16.08 14.34 -11.33
N GLY A 34 17.37 14.53 -11.00
CA GLY A 34 17.84 15.73 -10.32
C GLY A 34 17.58 17.00 -11.13
N GLU A 35 17.86 16.97 -12.44
CA GLU A 35 17.61 18.12 -13.33
C GLU A 35 16.11 18.40 -13.50
N GLN A 36 15.30 17.34 -13.57
CA GLN A 36 13.85 17.47 -13.61
C GLN A 36 13.30 18.12 -12.34
N VAL A 37 13.76 17.68 -11.15
CA VAL A 37 13.37 18.28 -9.86
C VAL A 37 13.76 19.74 -9.81
N LEU A 38 15.01 20.08 -10.18
CA LEU A 38 15.48 21.46 -10.20
C LEU A 38 14.60 22.37 -11.08
N SER A 39 14.33 21.93 -12.31
CA SER A 39 13.49 22.67 -13.26
C SER A 39 12.06 22.87 -12.74
N GLN A 40 11.46 21.85 -12.14
CA GLN A 40 10.10 21.94 -11.59
C GLN A 40 10.02 22.81 -10.34
N VAL A 41 11.03 22.74 -9.46
CA VAL A 41 11.11 23.61 -8.29
C VAL A 41 11.19 25.07 -8.72
N ASP A 42 12.03 25.40 -9.71
CA ASP A 42 12.19 26.78 -10.17
C ASP A 42 10.92 27.32 -10.84
N ALA A 43 10.20 26.50 -11.61
CA ALA A 43 8.93 26.88 -12.22
C ALA A 43 7.81 27.06 -11.17
N LEU A 44 7.72 26.12 -10.23
CA LEU A 44 6.70 26.15 -9.19
C LEU A 44 6.98 27.27 -8.19
N SER A 45 8.23 27.56 -7.84
CA SER A 45 8.57 28.64 -6.91
C SER A 45 8.19 30.01 -7.47
N GLN A 46 8.37 30.24 -8.77
CA GLN A 46 7.88 31.47 -9.43
C GLN A 46 6.37 31.57 -9.37
N THR A 47 5.67 30.45 -9.56
CA THR A 47 4.21 30.37 -9.50
C THR A 47 3.70 30.67 -8.10
N ILE A 48 4.32 30.09 -7.06
CA ILE A 48 3.96 30.31 -5.65
C ILE A 48 4.29 31.74 -5.22
N ALA A 49 5.46 32.25 -5.61
CA ALA A 49 5.89 33.59 -5.26
C ALA A 49 4.96 34.66 -5.84
N GLY A 50 4.48 34.45 -7.06
CA GLY A 50 3.69 35.44 -7.79
C GLY A 50 4.47 36.72 -8.12
N PRO A 51 3.79 37.71 -8.74
CA PRO A 51 4.40 38.99 -9.07
C PRO A 51 4.78 39.78 -7.82
N ASP A 52 5.71 40.73 -7.98
CA ASP A 52 6.14 41.61 -6.89
C ASP A 52 4.97 42.52 -6.42
N PRO A 53 4.59 42.48 -5.13
CA PRO A 53 3.58 43.38 -4.58
C PRO A 53 4.03 44.85 -4.59
N ALA A 54 3.08 45.76 -4.77
CA ALA A 54 3.36 47.19 -4.70
C ALA A 54 3.79 47.60 -3.28
N GLY A 55 4.94 48.26 -3.16
CA GLY A 55 5.49 48.72 -1.88
C GLY A 55 6.30 47.67 -1.11
N GLU A 56 6.50 46.47 -1.67
CA GLU A 56 7.37 45.44 -1.09
C GLU A 56 8.82 45.94 -1.01
N ASN A 57 9.42 45.85 0.17
CA ASN A 57 10.83 46.16 0.37
C ASN A 57 11.73 44.95 0.06
N TYR A 58 13.04 45.18 -0.04
CA TYR A 58 14.00 44.14 -0.43
C TYR A 58 13.97 42.90 0.48
N LEU A 59 13.87 43.08 1.80
CA LEU A 59 13.89 41.97 2.75
C LEU A 59 12.58 41.17 2.70
N GLU A 60 11.45 41.86 2.52
CA GLU A 60 10.14 41.21 2.30
C GLU A 60 10.17 40.35 1.03
N LYS A 61 10.70 40.89 -0.06
CA LYS A 61 10.88 40.16 -1.32
C LYS A 61 11.75 38.93 -1.14
N ALA A 62 12.92 39.09 -0.53
CA ALA A 62 13.84 37.98 -0.28
C ALA A 62 13.20 36.89 0.58
N GLY A 63 12.42 37.28 1.60
CA GLY A 63 11.65 36.38 2.44
C GLY A 63 10.61 35.60 1.66
N ARG A 64 9.78 36.29 0.86
CA ARG A 64 8.74 35.68 0.02
C ARG A 64 9.32 34.68 -0.96
N LEU A 65 10.36 35.07 -1.71
CA LEU A 65 11.01 34.19 -2.69
C LEU A 65 11.64 32.96 -2.02
N THR A 66 12.26 33.13 -0.85
CA THR A 66 12.83 32.00 -0.08
C THR A 66 11.75 31.03 0.39
N MET A 67 10.61 31.54 0.86
CA MET A 67 9.49 30.69 1.29
C MET A 67 8.86 29.97 0.10
N ALA A 68 8.66 30.65 -1.02
CA ALA A 68 8.14 30.05 -2.24
C ALA A 68 9.06 28.93 -2.76
N GLN A 69 10.38 29.13 -2.74
CA GLN A 69 11.35 28.10 -3.09
C GLN A 69 11.23 26.88 -2.18
N LYS A 70 11.19 27.06 -0.86
CA LYS A 70 11.07 25.95 0.10
C LYS A 70 9.78 25.16 -0.08
N GLN A 71 8.66 25.86 -0.30
CA GLN A 71 7.37 25.22 -0.54
C GLN A 71 7.36 24.44 -1.86
N ALA A 72 7.95 25.01 -2.92
CA ALA A 72 8.12 24.31 -4.18
C ALA A 72 9.01 23.07 -4.04
N GLU A 73 10.13 23.16 -3.31
CA GLU A 73 11.00 22.02 -3.01
C GLU A 73 10.23 20.91 -2.30
N GLU A 74 9.44 21.23 -1.27
CA GLU A 74 8.65 20.24 -0.53
C GLU A 74 7.65 19.49 -1.44
N ILE A 75 6.90 20.24 -2.27
CA ILE A 75 5.90 19.68 -3.17
C ILE A 75 6.55 18.78 -4.22
N VAL A 76 7.60 19.25 -4.90
CA VAL A 76 8.24 18.51 -6.00
C VAL A 76 8.97 17.27 -5.48
N LEU A 77 9.61 17.35 -4.31
CA LEU A 77 10.26 16.18 -3.72
C LEU A 77 9.24 15.11 -3.30
N ALA A 78 8.08 15.52 -2.77
CA ALA A 78 7.00 14.60 -2.45
C ALA A 78 6.43 13.88 -3.69
N ASP A 79 6.40 14.55 -4.84
CA ASP A 79 5.88 13.99 -6.08
C ASP A 79 6.89 13.08 -6.79
N LEU A 80 8.17 13.49 -6.84
CA LEU A 80 9.17 12.86 -7.72
C LEU A 80 10.23 12.03 -7.00
N VAL A 81 10.48 12.28 -5.71
CA VAL A 81 11.65 11.72 -5.01
C VAL A 81 11.26 10.74 -3.91
N TRP A 82 10.23 11.04 -3.14
CA TRP A 82 9.77 10.20 -2.03
C TRP A 82 8.91 9.05 -2.53
N ILE A 83 9.55 7.89 -2.70
CA ILE A 83 8.88 6.67 -3.16
C ILE A 83 8.35 5.84 -2.00
N THR A 84 7.35 5.01 -2.27
CA THR A 84 6.91 3.98 -1.34
C THR A 84 8.08 3.00 -1.10
N PRO A 85 8.49 2.79 0.17
CA PRO A 85 9.52 1.82 0.51
C PRO A 85 9.17 0.43 -0.03
N GLU A 86 10.18 -0.32 -0.44
CA GLU A 86 10.09 -1.77 -0.56
C GLU A 86 9.84 -2.35 0.83
N LEU A 87 8.89 -3.28 0.89
CA LEU A 87 8.58 -4.02 2.09
C LEU A 87 9.39 -5.31 2.09
N SER A 88 9.88 -5.71 3.25
CA SER A 88 10.35 -7.09 3.40
C SER A 88 9.16 -8.05 3.29
N PRO A 89 9.37 -9.33 2.90
CA PRO A 89 8.29 -10.32 2.84
C PRO A 89 7.50 -10.45 4.16
N SER A 90 8.14 -10.23 5.30
CA SER A 90 7.45 -10.17 6.60
C SER A 90 6.54 -8.95 6.73
N GLN A 91 6.98 -7.78 6.26
CA GLN A 91 6.17 -6.55 6.31
C GLN A 91 5.01 -6.60 5.31
N GLU A 92 5.23 -7.12 4.11
CA GLU A 92 4.14 -7.38 3.14
C GLU A 92 3.09 -8.30 3.75
N ARG A 93 3.54 -9.34 4.46
CA ARG A 93 2.64 -10.24 5.17
C ARG A 93 1.89 -9.52 6.28
N ASP A 94 2.55 -8.70 7.09
CA ASP A 94 1.91 -7.96 8.17
C ASP A 94 0.88 -6.95 7.64
N GLU A 95 1.16 -6.25 6.54
CA GLU A 95 0.20 -5.35 5.88
C GLU A 95 -1.01 -6.09 5.32
N TRP A 96 -0.78 -7.27 4.73
CA TRP A 96 -1.87 -8.13 4.29
C TRP A 96 -2.71 -8.63 5.48
N GLU A 97 -2.08 -9.05 6.58
CA GLU A 97 -2.79 -9.46 7.80
C GLU A 97 -3.62 -8.31 8.41
N ALA A 98 -3.17 -7.05 8.27
CA ALA A 98 -3.91 -5.89 8.74
C ALA A 98 -5.15 -5.55 7.90
N THR A 99 -5.17 -5.96 6.62
CA THR A 99 -6.22 -5.59 5.65
C THR A 99 -7.15 -6.74 5.28
N ARG A 100 -6.72 -8.00 5.45
CA ARG A 100 -7.55 -9.18 5.18
C ARG A 100 -8.83 -9.19 6.02
N PRO A 101 -9.88 -9.89 5.56
CA PRO A 101 -11.02 -10.21 6.41
C PRO A 101 -10.58 -11.01 7.65
N MET A 102 -11.03 -10.56 8.82
CA MET A 102 -10.89 -11.30 10.07
C MET A 102 -11.62 -12.64 9.99
N ASP A 103 -11.10 -13.70 10.58
CA ASP A 103 -11.75 -15.02 10.57
C ASP A 103 -13.15 -15.01 11.19
N SER A 104 -13.43 -14.09 12.10
CA SER A 104 -14.77 -13.87 12.66
C SER A 104 -15.81 -13.45 11.63
N ALA A 105 -15.40 -12.93 10.47
CA ALA A 105 -16.31 -12.63 9.36
C ALA A 105 -16.94 -13.92 8.80
N LEU A 106 -16.17 -15.01 8.71
CA LEU A 106 -16.69 -16.31 8.26
C LEU A 106 -17.69 -16.90 9.28
N ALA A 107 -17.40 -16.77 10.58
CA ALA A 107 -18.35 -17.20 11.62
C ALA A 107 -19.65 -16.40 11.57
N ARG A 108 -19.57 -15.06 11.40
CA ARG A 108 -20.74 -14.19 11.29
C ARG A 108 -21.58 -14.52 10.05
N TRP A 109 -20.93 -14.83 8.94
CA TRP A 109 -21.62 -15.31 7.74
C TRP A 109 -22.37 -16.62 8.03
N ALA A 110 -21.73 -17.59 8.68
CA ALA A 110 -22.36 -18.85 9.05
C ALA A 110 -23.53 -18.67 10.02
N ASP A 111 -23.38 -17.81 11.04
CA ASP A 111 -24.48 -17.43 11.95
C ASP A 111 -25.67 -16.85 11.16
N SER A 112 -25.40 -15.92 10.23
CA SER A 112 -26.44 -15.33 9.39
C SER A 112 -27.15 -16.34 8.50
N VAL A 113 -26.45 -17.38 8.03
CA VAL A 113 -27.05 -18.47 7.25
C VAL A 113 -27.92 -19.34 8.14
N GLN A 114 -27.47 -19.68 9.35
CA GLN A 114 -28.21 -20.51 10.31
C GLN A 114 -29.49 -19.83 10.80
N ASP A 115 -29.47 -18.51 10.96
CA ASP A 115 -30.63 -17.70 11.38
C ASP A 115 -31.60 -17.38 10.23
N SER A 116 -31.26 -17.73 8.98
CA SER A 116 -32.08 -17.41 7.80
C SER A 116 -33.37 -18.23 7.74
N PRO A 117 -34.54 -17.59 7.56
CA PRO A 117 -35.83 -18.29 7.48
C PRO A 117 -36.03 -19.04 6.14
N GLU A 118 -35.24 -18.75 5.11
CA GLU A 118 -35.33 -19.39 3.80
C GLU A 118 -34.76 -20.82 3.78
N GLY A 119 -34.08 -21.23 4.85
CA GLY A 119 -33.40 -22.53 4.94
C GLY A 119 -32.05 -22.53 4.21
N ALA A 120 -31.29 -23.61 4.41
CA ALA A 120 -29.88 -23.80 4.04
C ALA A 120 -29.40 -23.09 2.75
N THR A 121 -28.14 -22.65 2.77
CA THR A 121 -27.41 -22.21 1.57
C THR A 121 -27.50 -23.23 0.43
N SER A 122 -27.47 -22.74 -0.80
CA SER A 122 -27.29 -23.60 -1.96
C SER A 122 -25.87 -24.18 -1.99
N THR A 123 -25.68 -25.32 -2.67
CA THR A 123 -24.35 -25.92 -2.89
C THR A 123 -23.38 -24.93 -3.53
N TYR A 124 -23.87 -24.07 -4.43
CA TYR A 124 -23.06 -23.03 -5.07
C TYR A 124 -22.53 -22.00 -4.06
N GLU A 125 -23.34 -21.57 -3.09
CA GLU A 125 -22.92 -20.61 -2.07
C GLU A 125 -21.88 -21.21 -1.11
N GLU A 126 -22.02 -22.50 -0.79
CA GLU A 126 -21.02 -23.23 0.02
C GLU A 126 -19.68 -23.36 -0.73
N GLU A 127 -19.71 -23.68 -2.02
CA GLU A 127 -18.54 -23.76 -2.88
C GLU A 127 -17.86 -22.39 -3.04
N LEU A 128 -18.65 -21.33 -3.22
CA LEU A 128 -18.16 -19.96 -3.33
C LEU A 128 -17.47 -19.51 -2.04
N ALA A 129 -18.09 -19.75 -0.88
CA ALA A 129 -17.50 -19.43 0.41
C ALA A 129 -16.22 -20.23 0.66
N ALA A 130 -16.19 -21.51 0.28
CA ALA A 130 -15.01 -22.36 0.39
C ALA A 130 -13.85 -21.84 -0.46
N GLU A 131 -14.12 -21.41 -1.70
CA GLU A 131 -13.14 -20.82 -2.59
C GLU A 131 -12.59 -19.49 -2.06
N GLU A 132 -13.48 -18.58 -1.64
CA GLU A 132 -13.12 -17.26 -1.11
C GLU A 132 -12.25 -17.37 0.15
N TRP A 133 -12.62 -18.28 1.06
CA TRP A 133 -11.91 -18.49 2.30
C TRP A 133 -10.74 -19.46 2.18
N ALA A 134 -10.51 -20.03 0.99
CA ALA A 134 -9.49 -21.04 0.72
C ALA A 134 -9.54 -22.24 1.70
N VAL A 135 -10.76 -22.68 2.04
CA VAL A 135 -11.02 -23.86 2.88
C VAL A 135 -11.75 -24.93 2.07
N PRO A 136 -11.69 -26.22 2.46
CA PRO A 136 -12.49 -27.25 1.80
C PRO A 136 -13.99 -26.99 1.94
N VAL A 137 -14.79 -27.35 0.93
CA VAL A 137 -16.27 -27.27 1.01
C VAL A 137 -16.81 -28.03 2.23
N THR A 138 -16.20 -29.17 2.58
CA THR A 138 -16.57 -29.93 3.78
C THR A 138 -16.35 -29.16 5.07
N PHE A 139 -15.40 -28.21 5.10
CA PHE A 139 -15.17 -27.34 6.26
C PHE A 139 -16.32 -26.34 6.40
N ILE A 140 -16.80 -25.76 5.30
CA ILE A 140 -17.97 -24.89 5.27
C ILE A 140 -19.22 -25.64 5.74
N GLN A 141 -19.43 -26.85 5.25
CA GLN A 141 -20.56 -27.69 5.67
C GLN A 141 -20.52 -28.02 7.17
N GLN A 142 -19.35 -28.33 7.71
CA GLN A 142 -19.18 -28.57 9.15
C GLN A 142 -19.38 -27.29 9.97
N LEU A 143 -18.94 -26.15 9.47
CA LEU A 143 -19.17 -24.84 10.09
C LEU A 143 -20.66 -24.52 10.17
N LEU A 144 -21.39 -24.71 9.06
CA LEU A 144 -22.84 -24.48 8.98
C LEU A 144 -23.64 -25.48 9.83
N ALA A 145 -23.13 -26.69 10.05
CA ALA A 145 -23.73 -27.67 10.95
C ALA A 145 -23.35 -27.45 12.42
N ALA A 146 -22.37 -26.59 12.73
CA ALA A 146 -21.91 -26.37 14.08
C ALA A 146 -22.91 -25.53 14.89
N ALA A 147 -23.19 -25.96 16.12
CA ALA A 147 -24.06 -25.21 17.04
C ALA A 147 -23.50 -23.83 17.45
N ASN A 148 -22.20 -23.60 17.24
CA ASN A 148 -21.57 -22.30 17.47
C ASN A 148 -20.41 -22.13 16.46
N PRO A 149 -20.64 -21.42 15.34
CA PRO A 149 -19.65 -21.17 14.30
C PRO A 149 -18.35 -20.56 14.82
N SER A 150 -18.43 -19.59 15.73
CA SER A 150 -17.24 -18.94 16.33
C SER A 150 -16.35 -19.93 17.11
N ARG A 151 -16.97 -20.80 17.91
CA ARG A 151 -16.26 -21.85 18.65
C ARG A 151 -15.67 -22.90 17.71
N PHE A 152 -16.37 -23.23 16.63
CA PHE A 152 -15.86 -24.14 15.61
C PHE A 152 -14.60 -23.57 14.93
N LEU A 153 -14.58 -22.30 14.53
CA LEU A 153 -13.38 -21.68 13.95
C LEU A 153 -12.21 -21.65 14.94
N THR A 154 -12.47 -21.34 16.21
CA THR A 154 -11.45 -21.34 17.27
C THR A 154 -10.83 -22.74 17.45
N ALA A 155 -11.65 -23.80 17.40
CA ALA A 155 -11.17 -25.18 17.48
C ALA A 155 -10.40 -25.63 16.23
N ASN A 156 -10.55 -24.91 15.11
CA ASN A 156 -9.92 -25.19 13.83
C ASN A 156 -8.93 -24.09 13.39
N ALA A 157 -8.30 -23.41 14.35
CA ALA A 157 -7.39 -22.29 14.09
C ALA A 157 -6.25 -22.64 13.12
N ASP A 158 -5.72 -23.88 13.17
CA ASP A 158 -4.67 -24.33 12.23
C ASP A 158 -5.15 -24.44 10.79
N THR A 159 -6.43 -24.75 10.57
CA THR A 159 -7.04 -24.74 9.23
C THR A 159 -7.20 -23.31 8.73
N MET A 160 -7.65 -22.38 9.59
CA MET A 160 -7.78 -20.96 9.24
C MET A 160 -6.44 -20.30 8.96
N LYS A 161 -5.39 -20.67 9.71
CA LYS A 161 -4.02 -20.21 9.46
C LYS A 161 -3.52 -20.67 8.08
N ARG A 162 -3.67 -21.95 7.75
CA ARG A 162 -3.27 -22.46 6.42
C ARG A 162 -4.08 -21.82 5.30
N ALA A 163 -5.37 -21.64 5.50
CA ALA A 163 -6.25 -20.97 4.53
C ALA A 163 -5.83 -19.51 4.31
N ALA A 164 -5.42 -18.82 5.37
CA ALA A 164 -4.81 -17.50 5.26
C ALA A 164 -3.53 -17.51 4.42
N ASP A 165 -2.62 -18.45 4.67
CA ASP A 165 -1.39 -18.58 3.89
C ASP A 165 -1.68 -18.76 2.40
N ILE A 166 -2.64 -19.63 2.05
CA ILE A 166 -3.07 -19.84 0.67
C ILE A 166 -3.64 -18.56 0.04
N ARG A 167 -4.45 -17.79 0.78
CA ARG A 167 -5.00 -16.52 0.28
C ARG A 167 -3.91 -15.48 0.06
N TYR A 168 -2.96 -15.38 0.97
CA TYR A 168 -1.79 -14.51 0.82
C TYR A 168 -0.98 -14.90 -0.42
N GLU A 169 -0.68 -16.19 -0.60
CA GLU A 169 0.05 -16.69 -1.78
C GLU A 169 -0.66 -16.38 -3.10
N LYS A 170 -1.99 -16.55 -3.17
CA LYS A 170 -2.78 -16.18 -4.36
C LYS A 170 -2.66 -14.70 -4.70
N ILE A 171 -2.68 -13.83 -3.70
CA ILE A 171 -2.56 -12.37 -3.89
C ILE A 171 -1.14 -12.00 -4.31
N ALA A 172 -0.13 -12.57 -3.65
CA ALA A 172 1.27 -12.36 -3.99
C ALA A 172 1.60 -12.82 -5.43
N GLN A 173 0.96 -13.87 -5.92
CA GLN A 173 1.12 -14.33 -7.31
C GLN A 173 0.35 -13.48 -8.34
N ALA A 174 -0.75 -12.83 -7.94
CA ALA A 174 -1.55 -11.98 -8.83
C ALA A 174 -0.93 -10.59 -9.04
N HIS A 175 -0.11 -10.13 -8.09
CA HIS A 175 0.66 -8.88 -8.16
C HIS A 175 2.15 -9.18 -8.04
N PRO A 176 2.79 -9.82 -9.04
CA PRO A 176 4.24 -9.88 -9.08
C PRO A 176 4.75 -8.44 -9.24
N GLU A 177 5.54 -7.96 -8.28
CA GLU A 177 6.22 -6.67 -8.37
C GLU A 177 7.01 -6.50 -9.68
#